data_AF-A0A1F2QFA0-F1
#
_entry.id   AF-A0A1F2QFA0-F1
#
_cell.length_a   1.000
_cell.length_b   1.000
_cell.length_c   1.000
_cell.angle_alpha   90.00
_cell.angle_beta   90.00
_cell.angle_gamma   90.00
#
_symmetry.space_group_name_H-M   'P 1'
#
loop_
_entity.id
_entity.type
_entity.pdbx_description
1 polymer ?
#
loop_
_entity_poly.entity_id
_entity_poly.type
_entity_poly.pdbx_seq_one_letter_code
_entity_poly.pdbx_strand_id
1 'polypeptide(L)'
;MYRALVEKDPAFDGLFFTGVTTTGVFCRPTCTARKPRRENVVFFSTARDALLAGYRPCQVCRPVQPPGAMPEVVRQLLADVEADPSLRLRDADLRARGIEPTALRRWFKKSHGLTFQGYVRALRIGAAFGRIKHGDTATAAAFDHGWDSLSGFGEAFRKVMGTPPTGAPDRVITVTRIETPLGPMLAGATDDGICLLEFVDRRMIETQLVRLQKLLGENFVPGTSKHFDRLAVELQRYFAGELQRFESPLEMRGTEFQRKAWSALLTIPYGKTRSYSEQATLLGAPSAVRAVARANGDNRIAIVIPCHRVVGSDGSLTGYGGGLWRKQWLLDLERHNLEENGRAAVVS
;
A
#
# COMPACT_ATOMS: atom_id res chain seq x y z
N MET A 1 0.89 5.91 -25.99
CA MET A 1 -0.43 6.18 -25.35
C MET A 1 -1.57 5.39 -26.00
N TYR A 2 -1.94 5.62 -27.28
CA TYR A 2 -3.08 4.89 -27.89
C TYR A 2 -2.93 3.36 -27.89
N ARG A 3 -1.73 2.84 -28.17
CA ARG A 3 -1.45 1.40 -28.10
C ARG A 3 -1.72 0.84 -26.69
N ALA A 4 -1.20 1.50 -25.65
CA ALA A 4 -1.44 1.14 -24.25
C ALA A 4 -2.93 1.22 -23.86
N LEU A 5 -3.69 2.16 -24.41
CA LEU A 5 -5.15 2.21 -24.25
C LEU A 5 -5.82 0.97 -24.85
N VAL A 6 -5.46 0.58 -26.08
CA VAL A 6 -6.05 -0.59 -26.76
C VAL A 6 -5.69 -1.89 -26.05
N GLU A 7 -4.42 -2.04 -25.67
CA GLU A 7 -3.88 -3.20 -24.96
C GLU A 7 -4.30 -3.27 -23.48
N LYS A 8 -4.90 -2.19 -22.94
CA LYS A 8 -5.29 -2.05 -21.53
C LYS A 8 -4.11 -2.22 -20.57
N ASP A 9 -2.95 -1.69 -20.96
CA ASP A 9 -1.70 -1.93 -20.27
C ASP A 9 -1.67 -1.24 -18.89
N PRO A 10 -1.61 -2.02 -17.78
CA PRO A 10 -1.56 -1.46 -16.43
C PRO A 10 -0.26 -0.70 -16.13
N ALA A 11 0.82 -0.90 -16.89
CA ALA A 11 2.05 -0.14 -16.72
C ALA A 11 1.87 1.38 -16.99
N PHE A 12 0.77 1.75 -17.66
CA PHE A 12 0.45 3.13 -18.00
C PHE A 12 -0.69 3.72 -17.16
N ASP A 13 -1.25 2.97 -16.22
CA ASP A 13 -2.29 3.50 -15.34
C ASP A 13 -1.75 4.64 -14.47
N GLY A 14 -2.46 5.77 -14.45
CA GLY A 14 -2.02 7.00 -13.78
C GLY A 14 -0.98 7.85 -14.54
N LEU A 15 -0.40 7.37 -15.66
CA LEU A 15 0.53 8.16 -16.49
C LEU A 15 -0.16 9.09 -17.47
N PHE A 16 -1.36 8.70 -17.93
CA PHE A 16 -2.19 9.54 -18.77
C PHE A 16 -3.66 9.12 -18.67
N PHE A 17 -4.54 10.04 -19.04
CA PHE A 17 -5.97 9.82 -19.19
C PHE A 17 -6.36 9.98 -20.65
N THR A 18 -7.37 9.23 -21.09
CA THR A 18 -7.86 9.22 -22.47
C THR A 18 -9.21 9.90 -22.52
N GLY A 19 -9.32 11.08 -23.15
CA GLY A 19 -10.59 11.71 -23.48
C GLY A 19 -11.14 11.19 -24.81
N VAL A 20 -12.40 10.79 -24.83
CA VAL A 20 -13.12 10.32 -26.03
C VAL A 20 -13.96 11.45 -26.58
N THR A 21 -13.53 12.06 -27.69
CA THR A 21 -14.14 13.28 -28.25
C THR A 21 -15.61 13.10 -28.62
N THR A 22 -16.01 11.92 -29.09
CA THR A 22 -17.39 11.63 -29.50
C THR A 22 -18.38 11.49 -28.36
N THR A 23 -17.92 11.15 -27.15
CA THR A 23 -18.80 10.89 -25.99
C THR A 23 -18.60 11.87 -24.85
N GLY A 24 -17.58 12.73 -24.94
CA GLY A 24 -17.16 13.64 -23.89
C GLY A 24 -16.69 12.93 -22.61
N VAL A 25 -16.33 11.65 -22.67
CA VAL A 25 -15.93 10.85 -21.50
C VAL A 25 -14.41 10.71 -21.47
N PHE A 26 -13.77 10.89 -20.31
CA PHE A 26 -12.37 10.50 -20.13
C PHE A 26 -12.23 9.24 -19.28
N CYS A 27 -11.21 8.42 -19.57
CA CYS A 27 -10.98 7.12 -18.96
C CYS A 27 -9.49 6.82 -18.76
N ARG A 28 -9.22 5.75 -18.00
CA ARG A 28 -7.86 5.21 -17.79
C ARG A 28 -7.43 4.33 -18.95
N PRO A 29 -6.11 4.16 -19.18
CA PRO A 29 -5.60 3.21 -20.16
C PRO A 29 -6.08 1.79 -19.87
N THR A 30 -6.22 1.43 -18.59
CA THR A 30 -6.72 0.12 -18.11
C THR A 30 -8.25 -0.07 -18.24
N CYS A 31 -8.99 0.94 -18.70
CA CYS A 31 -10.44 0.89 -18.78
C CYS A 31 -10.92 -0.28 -19.66
N THR A 32 -11.91 -1.04 -19.19
CA THR A 32 -12.46 -2.19 -19.93
C THR A 32 -13.57 -1.81 -20.91
N ALA A 33 -14.01 -0.55 -20.92
CA ALA A 33 -15.00 -0.05 -21.87
C ALA A 33 -14.56 -0.22 -23.34
N ARG A 34 -15.53 -0.19 -24.25
CA ARG A 34 -15.30 -0.29 -25.69
C ARG A 34 -14.28 0.76 -26.13
N LYS A 35 -13.25 0.33 -26.85
CA LYS A 35 -12.14 1.21 -27.24
C LYS A 35 -12.56 2.13 -28.39
N PRO A 36 -12.37 3.45 -28.26
CA PRO A 36 -12.65 4.41 -29.32
C PRO A 36 -11.63 4.24 -30.47
N ARG A 37 -11.98 4.71 -31.66
CA ARG A 37 -11.03 4.84 -32.78
C ARG A 37 -9.98 5.89 -32.47
N ARG A 38 -8.78 5.75 -33.05
CA ARG A 38 -7.64 6.64 -32.81
C ARG A 38 -7.95 8.12 -33.07
N GLU A 39 -8.71 8.40 -34.12
CA GLU A 39 -9.16 9.75 -34.47
C GLU A 39 -10.06 10.41 -33.42
N ASN A 40 -10.69 9.63 -32.54
CA ASN A 40 -11.65 10.11 -31.53
C ASN A 40 -11.05 10.19 -30.12
N VAL A 41 -9.72 10.28 -30.01
CA VAL A 41 -9.00 10.21 -28.75
C VAL A 41 -8.07 11.40 -28.57
N VAL A 42 -8.17 12.04 -27.41
CA VAL A 42 -7.20 12.99 -26.88
C VAL A 42 -6.60 12.45 -25.57
N PHE A 43 -5.39 12.87 -25.23
CA PHE A 43 -4.70 12.42 -24.02
C PHE A 43 -4.45 13.58 -23.07
N PHE A 44 -4.59 13.31 -21.78
CA PHE A 44 -4.35 14.26 -20.69
C PHE A 44 -3.32 13.69 -19.72
N SER A 45 -2.48 14.55 -19.15
CA SER A 45 -1.51 14.20 -18.10
C SER A 45 -2.19 13.87 -16.78
N THR A 46 -3.25 14.60 -16.42
CA THR A 46 -3.96 14.42 -15.16
C THR A 46 -5.48 14.32 -15.37
N ALA A 47 -6.18 13.74 -14.38
CA ALA A 47 -7.65 13.73 -14.38
C ALA A 47 -8.22 15.15 -14.26
N ARG A 48 -7.49 16.07 -13.61
CA ARG A 48 -7.86 17.49 -13.49
C ARG A 48 -7.88 18.19 -14.85
N ASP A 49 -6.87 17.95 -15.68
CA ASP A 49 -6.79 18.55 -17.02
C ASP A 49 -7.95 18.10 -17.91
N ALA A 50 -8.32 16.82 -17.82
CA ALA A 50 -9.46 16.28 -18.57
C ALA A 50 -10.79 16.90 -18.13
N LEU A 51 -10.97 17.14 -16.83
CA LEU A 51 -12.16 17.81 -16.27
C LEU A 51 -12.24 19.29 -16.69
N LEU A 52 -11.12 20.02 -16.63
CA LEU A 52 -11.05 21.42 -17.07
C LEU A 52 -11.31 21.57 -18.57
N ALA A 53 -10.94 20.56 -19.36
CA ALA A 53 -11.25 20.47 -20.78
C ALA A 53 -12.71 20.04 -21.08
N GLY A 54 -13.56 19.88 -20.06
CA GLY A 54 -14.99 19.59 -20.21
C GLY A 54 -15.35 18.10 -20.36
N TYR A 55 -14.40 17.19 -20.13
CA TYR A 55 -14.68 15.75 -20.20
C TYR A 55 -15.23 15.22 -18.88
N ARG A 56 -16.29 14.41 -18.94
CA ARG A 56 -16.88 13.75 -17.77
C ARG A 56 -16.16 12.43 -17.43
N PRO A 57 -16.06 12.04 -16.14
CA PRO A 57 -15.42 10.79 -15.75
C PRO A 57 -16.14 9.55 -16.29
N CYS A 58 -15.38 8.58 -16.77
CA CYS A 58 -15.92 7.28 -17.17
C CYS A 58 -16.49 6.52 -15.97
N GLN A 59 -17.73 6.05 -16.07
CA GLN A 59 -18.38 5.27 -15.02
C GLN A 59 -17.84 3.84 -14.87
N VAL A 60 -17.16 3.31 -15.90
CA VAL A 60 -16.59 1.96 -15.90
C VAL A 60 -15.28 1.92 -15.11
N CYS A 61 -14.32 2.79 -15.44
CA CYS A 61 -13.02 2.81 -14.78
C CYS A 61 -12.88 3.86 -13.68
N ARG A 62 -13.90 4.72 -13.48
CA ARG A 62 -13.97 5.76 -12.44
C ARG A 62 -12.64 6.50 -12.27
N PRO A 63 -12.16 7.20 -13.30
CA PRO A 63 -10.76 7.63 -13.42
C PRO A 63 -10.30 8.60 -12.32
N VAL A 64 -11.24 9.26 -11.64
CA VAL A 64 -11.00 10.18 -10.52
C VAL A 64 -10.71 9.43 -9.20
N GLN A 65 -11.09 8.16 -9.07
CA GLN A 65 -10.85 7.34 -7.88
C GLN A 65 -9.54 6.56 -8.02
N PRO A 66 -8.61 6.54 -7.04
CA PRO A 66 -7.31 5.88 -7.18
C PRO A 66 -7.41 4.42 -7.67
N PRO A 67 -6.50 3.92 -8.54
CA PRO A 67 -6.56 2.54 -9.02
C PRO A 67 -6.46 1.57 -7.85
N GLY A 68 -7.48 0.72 -7.69
CA GLY A 68 -7.52 -0.24 -6.58
C GLY A 68 -8.07 0.31 -5.27
N ALA A 69 -8.48 1.59 -5.22
CA ALA A 69 -9.11 2.16 -4.03
C ALA A 69 -10.29 1.29 -3.59
N MET A 70 -10.26 0.85 -2.33
CA MET A 70 -11.40 0.17 -1.72
C MET A 70 -12.65 1.06 -1.85
N PRO A 71 -13.74 0.57 -2.50
CA PRO A 71 -14.97 1.33 -2.61
C PRO A 71 -15.46 1.75 -1.22
N GLU A 72 -15.99 2.97 -1.08
CA GLU A 72 -16.44 3.50 0.22
C GLU A 72 -17.36 2.53 0.97
N VAL A 73 -18.30 1.94 0.23
CA VAL A 73 -19.26 0.97 0.76
C VAL A 73 -18.57 -0.29 1.31
N VAL A 74 -17.42 -0.69 0.73
CA VAL A 74 -16.62 -1.82 1.22
C VAL A 74 -15.79 -1.40 2.43
N ARG A 75 -15.28 -0.16 2.46
CA ARG A 75 -14.56 0.38 3.63
C ARG A 75 -15.47 0.41 4.85
N GLN A 76 -16.66 0.97 4.71
CA GLN A 76 -17.65 1.00 5.79
C GLN A 76 -18.02 -0.41 6.24
N LEU A 77 -18.19 -1.35 5.30
CA LEU A 77 -18.48 -2.74 5.62
C LEU A 77 -17.37 -3.39 6.46
N LEU A 78 -16.09 -3.12 6.16
CA LEU A 78 -14.97 -3.63 6.95
C LEU A 78 -14.88 -2.95 8.32
N ALA A 79 -15.10 -1.63 8.39
CA ALA A 79 -15.13 -0.91 9.66
C ALA A 79 -16.21 -1.46 10.61
N ASP A 80 -17.38 -1.83 10.08
CA ASP A 80 -18.44 -2.45 10.87
C ASP A 80 -18.04 -3.84 11.39
N VAL A 81 -17.30 -4.63 10.59
CA VAL A 81 -16.78 -5.94 11.00
C VAL A 81 -15.65 -5.82 12.03
N GLU A 82 -14.83 -4.78 11.94
CA GLU A 82 -13.79 -4.49 12.93
C GLU A 82 -14.40 -3.99 14.25
N ALA A 83 -15.45 -3.17 14.18
CA ALA A 83 -16.17 -2.68 15.36
C ALA A 83 -16.98 -3.79 16.05
N ASP A 84 -17.60 -4.70 15.29
CA ASP A 84 -18.29 -5.88 15.79
C ASP A 84 -17.80 -7.14 15.06
N PRO A 85 -16.77 -7.83 15.59
CA PRO A 85 -16.28 -9.09 15.03
C PRO A 85 -17.33 -10.19 14.97
N SER A 86 -18.41 -10.11 15.77
CA SER A 86 -19.50 -11.08 15.78
C SER A 86 -20.48 -10.88 14.61
N LEU A 87 -20.46 -9.70 13.97
CA LEU A 87 -21.35 -9.31 12.88
C LEU A 87 -21.35 -10.33 11.75
N ARG A 88 -22.54 -10.86 11.44
CA ARG A 88 -22.74 -11.83 10.34
C ARG A 88 -23.29 -11.12 9.12
N LEU A 89 -22.50 -11.11 8.05
CA LEU A 89 -22.88 -10.52 6.77
C LEU A 89 -23.29 -11.63 5.78
N ARG A 90 -24.60 -11.84 5.62
CA ARG A 90 -25.19 -12.70 4.60
C ARG A 90 -25.41 -11.91 3.31
N ASP A 91 -25.66 -12.62 2.21
CA ASP A 91 -25.93 -11.99 0.91
C ASP A 91 -27.14 -11.05 0.94
N ALA A 92 -28.13 -11.31 1.81
CA ALA A 92 -29.26 -10.41 2.02
C ALA A 92 -28.84 -9.08 2.65
N ASP A 93 -27.96 -9.11 3.65
CA ASP A 93 -27.45 -7.92 4.35
C ASP A 93 -26.60 -7.07 3.40
N LEU A 94 -25.79 -7.72 2.56
CA LEU A 94 -25.01 -7.04 1.52
C LEU A 94 -25.93 -6.31 0.53
N ARG A 95 -26.99 -6.98 0.05
CA ARG A 95 -27.97 -6.37 -0.87
C ARG A 95 -28.73 -5.21 -0.23
N ALA A 96 -29.11 -5.34 1.03
CA ALA A 96 -29.76 -4.25 1.78
C ALA A 96 -28.87 -3.00 1.89
N ARG A 97 -27.55 -3.18 1.87
CA ARG A 97 -26.54 -2.11 1.85
C ARG A 97 -26.16 -1.66 0.43
N GLY A 98 -26.89 -2.10 -0.59
CA GLY A 98 -26.61 -1.77 -2.00
C GLY A 98 -25.38 -2.46 -2.58
N ILE A 99 -24.87 -3.52 -1.94
CA ILE A 99 -23.68 -4.26 -2.37
C ILE A 99 -24.11 -5.54 -3.09
N GLU A 100 -23.68 -5.70 -4.35
CA GLU A 100 -23.89 -6.97 -5.06
C GLU A 100 -22.87 -8.02 -4.58
N PRO A 101 -23.31 -9.16 -4.00
CA PRO A 101 -22.41 -10.12 -3.37
C PRO A 101 -21.36 -10.71 -4.33
N THR A 102 -21.71 -10.93 -5.60
CA THR A 102 -20.80 -11.52 -6.59
C THR A 102 -19.71 -10.54 -7.01
N ALA A 103 -20.02 -9.25 -7.12
CA ALA A 103 -19.10 -8.16 -7.39
C ALA A 103 -18.15 -7.98 -6.21
N LEU A 104 -18.66 -8.02 -4.97
CA LEU A 104 -17.84 -8.00 -3.76
C LEU A 104 -16.85 -9.17 -3.75
N ARG A 105 -17.32 -10.39 -3.98
CA ARG A 105 -16.47 -11.60 -4.05
C ARG A 105 -15.41 -11.49 -5.14
N ARG A 106 -15.78 -11.03 -6.35
CA ARG A 106 -14.83 -10.84 -7.46
C ARG A 106 -13.80 -9.77 -7.13
N TRP A 107 -14.22 -8.67 -6.53
CA TRP A 107 -13.33 -7.60 -6.10
C TRP A 107 -12.36 -8.09 -5.03
N PHE A 108 -12.81 -8.77 -3.98
CA PHE A 108 -11.93 -9.34 -2.96
C PHE A 108 -10.96 -10.38 -3.54
N LYS A 109 -11.43 -11.26 -4.44
CA LYS A 109 -10.55 -12.26 -5.07
C LYS A 109 -9.48 -11.60 -5.94
N LYS A 110 -9.84 -10.57 -6.71
CA LYS A 110 -8.92 -9.81 -7.57
C LYS A 110 -7.94 -8.96 -6.74
N SER A 111 -8.45 -8.28 -5.71
CA SER A 111 -7.68 -7.31 -4.93
C SER A 111 -6.87 -7.98 -3.83
N HIS A 112 -7.39 -8.99 -3.13
CA HIS A 112 -6.81 -9.62 -1.92
C HIS A 112 -6.42 -11.09 -2.09
N GLY A 113 -6.75 -11.75 -3.22
CA GLY A 113 -6.52 -13.19 -3.40
C GLY A 113 -7.42 -14.10 -2.54
N LEU A 114 -8.26 -13.51 -1.68
CA LEU A 114 -9.16 -14.18 -0.75
C LEU A 114 -10.62 -13.89 -1.14
N THR A 115 -11.55 -14.74 -0.71
CA THR A 115 -12.97 -14.37 -0.71
C THR A 115 -13.24 -13.36 0.41
N PHE A 116 -14.29 -12.56 0.29
CA PHE A 116 -14.71 -11.65 1.37
C PHE A 116 -14.84 -12.36 2.73
N GLN A 117 -15.50 -13.52 2.76
CA GLN A 117 -15.64 -14.34 3.96
C GLN A 117 -14.30 -14.88 4.49
N GLY A 118 -13.38 -15.23 3.59
CA GLY A 118 -12.01 -15.62 3.97
C GLY A 118 -11.23 -14.46 4.60
N TYR A 119 -11.40 -13.25 4.06
CA TYR A 119 -10.78 -12.04 4.59
C TYR A 119 -11.33 -11.68 5.99
N VAL A 120 -12.66 -11.66 6.15
CA VAL A 120 -13.33 -11.44 7.45
C VAL A 120 -12.91 -12.49 8.49
N ARG A 121 -12.82 -13.77 8.09
CA ARG A 121 -12.28 -14.82 8.98
C ARG A 121 -10.87 -14.54 9.43
N ALA A 122 -9.99 -14.05 8.55
CA ALA A 122 -8.62 -13.73 8.91
C ALA A 122 -8.55 -12.53 9.89
N LEU A 123 -9.38 -11.51 9.70
CA LEU A 123 -9.51 -10.40 10.67
C LEU A 123 -9.95 -10.90 12.05
N ARG A 124 -10.94 -11.79 12.11
CA ARG A 124 -11.40 -12.41 13.37
C ARG A 124 -10.30 -13.22 14.06
N ILE A 125 -9.46 -13.93 13.30
CA ILE A 125 -8.29 -14.62 13.87
C ILE A 125 -7.30 -13.60 14.47
N GLY A 126 -7.00 -12.51 13.77
CA GLY A 126 -6.12 -11.47 14.29
C GLY A 126 -6.63 -10.83 15.58
N ALA A 127 -7.92 -10.50 15.64
CA ALA A 127 -8.56 -9.96 16.85
C ALA A 127 -8.58 -10.97 18.01
N ALA A 128 -8.97 -12.22 17.74
CA ALA A 128 -8.97 -13.29 18.74
C ALA A 128 -7.55 -13.59 19.26
N PHE A 129 -6.54 -13.59 18.39
CA PHE A 129 -5.13 -13.71 18.78
C PHE A 129 -4.70 -12.59 19.73
N GLY A 130 -5.11 -11.35 19.43
CA GLY A 130 -4.89 -10.21 20.32
C GLY A 130 -5.38 -10.49 21.75
N ARG A 131 -6.58 -11.04 21.93
CA ARG A 131 -7.10 -11.39 23.26
C ARG A 131 -6.37 -12.55 23.93
N ILE A 132 -6.04 -13.61 23.18
CA ILE A 132 -5.26 -14.76 23.69
C ILE A 132 -3.91 -14.27 24.25
N LYS A 133 -3.25 -13.34 23.56
CA LYS A 133 -2.00 -12.73 24.02
C LYS A 133 -2.16 -11.97 25.35
N HIS A 134 -3.33 -11.40 25.61
CA HIS A 134 -3.64 -10.68 26.85
C HIS A 134 -4.26 -11.57 27.94
N GLY A 135 -4.19 -12.91 27.79
CA GLY A 135 -4.54 -13.88 28.83
C GLY A 135 -5.92 -14.53 28.69
N ASP A 136 -6.70 -14.21 27.65
CA ASP A 136 -7.98 -14.87 27.42
C ASP A 136 -7.78 -16.34 27.00
N THR A 137 -8.70 -17.20 27.43
CA THR A 137 -8.74 -18.58 26.95
C THR A 137 -9.07 -18.62 25.46
N ALA A 138 -8.50 -19.58 24.72
CA ALA A 138 -8.82 -19.79 23.30
C ALA A 138 -10.34 -19.98 23.06
N THR A 139 -11.06 -20.53 24.04
CA THR A 139 -12.52 -20.69 24.00
C THR A 139 -13.24 -19.34 24.04
N ALA A 140 -12.92 -18.49 25.00
CA ALA A 140 -13.52 -17.16 25.12
C ALA A 140 -13.19 -16.30 23.88
N ALA A 141 -11.92 -16.30 23.46
CA ALA A 141 -11.48 -15.56 22.28
C ALA A 141 -12.18 -16.03 20.99
N ALA A 142 -12.48 -17.32 20.84
CA ALA A 142 -13.20 -17.84 19.68
C ALA A 142 -14.65 -17.36 19.63
N PHE A 143 -15.41 -17.53 20.72
CA PHE A 143 -16.83 -17.20 20.72
C PHE A 143 -17.09 -15.69 20.66
N ASP A 144 -16.29 -14.90 21.38
CA ASP A 144 -16.41 -13.43 21.38
C ASP A 144 -16.11 -12.80 20.02
N HIS A 145 -15.41 -13.52 19.13
CA HIS A 145 -15.11 -13.09 17.76
C HIS A 145 -15.94 -13.82 16.70
N GLY A 146 -17.11 -14.35 17.10
CA GLY A 146 -18.14 -14.81 16.19
C GLY A 146 -17.88 -16.16 15.52
N TRP A 147 -17.11 -17.05 16.17
CA TRP A 147 -16.93 -18.43 15.71
C TRP A 147 -18.00 -19.37 16.28
N ASP A 148 -18.64 -20.18 15.43
CA ASP A 148 -19.67 -21.15 15.83
C ASP A 148 -19.10 -22.41 16.50
N SER A 149 -17.81 -22.71 16.27
CA SER A 149 -17.16 -23.90 16.83
C SER A 149 -15.68 -23.70 17.08
N LEU A 150 -15.19 -24.34 18.14
CA LEU A 150 -13.76 -24.38 18.48
C LEU A 150 -12.94 -25.14 17.44
N SER A 151 -13.53 -26.15 16.80
CA SER A 151 -12.87 -26.90 15.72
C SER A 151 -12.63 -26.02 14.48
N GLY A 152 -13.65 -25.27 14.06
CA GLY A 152 -13.55 -24.33 12.94
C GLY A 152 -12.59 -23.17 13.22
N PHE A 153 -12.62 -22.65 14.46
CA PHE A 153 -11.64 -21.67 14.92
C PHE A 153 -10.22 -22.24 14.88
N GLY A 154 -9.98 -23.42 15.46
CA GLY A 154 -8.66 -24.04 15.53
C GLY A 154 -8.08 -24.42 14.16
N GLU A 155 -8.90 -24.78 13.17
CA GLU A 155 -8.46 -25.02 11.79
C GLU A 155 -8.05 -23.71 11.10
N ALA A 156 -8.90 -22.69 11.18
CA ALA A 156 -8.61 -21.39 10.58
C ALA A 156 -7.41 -20.70 11.24
N PHE A 157 -7.29 -20.82 12.57
CA PHE A 157 -6.17 -20.31 13.33
C PHE A 157 -4.86 -20.98 12.89
N ARG A 158 -4.81 -22.32 12.78
CA ARG A 158 -3.63 -23.02 12.22
C ARG A 158 -3.28 -22.57 10.80
N LYS A 159 -4.28 -22.32 9.96
CA LYS A 159 -4.05 -21.87 8.58
C LYS A 159 -3.41 -20.48 8.49
N VAL A 160 -3.74 -19.58 9.42
CA VAL A 160 -3.23 -18.20 9.44
C VAL A 160 -1.94 -18.11 10.27
N MET A 161 -1.90 -18.78 11.41
CA MET A 161 -0.87 -18.66 12.45
C MET A 161 0.16 -19.77 12.43
N GLY A 162 -0.04 -20.82 11.62
CA GLY A 162 0.86 -22.00 11.55
C GLY A 162 0.78 -22.95 12.76
N THR A 163 0.28 -22.49 13.90
CA THR A 163 0.16 -23.26 15.15
C THR A 163 -1.28 -23.28 15.67
N PRO A 164 -1.67 -24.19 16.57
CA PRO A 164 -2.98 -24.13 17.24
C PRO A 164 -3.04 -22.95 18.25
N PRO A 165 -4.25 -22.52 18.66
CA PRO A 165 -4.43 -21.40 19.61
C PRO A 165 -3.66 -21.55 20.93
N THR A 166 -3.52 -22.78 21.43
CA THR A 166 -2.78 -23.10 22.67
C THR A 166 -1.25 -22.98 22.52
N GLY A 167 -0.75 -22.90 21.29
CA GLY A 167 0.65 -22.62 20.95
C GLY A 167 0.76 -21.36 20.08
N ALA A 168 -0.13 -20.39 20.34
CA ALA A 168 -0.11 -19.08 19.70
C ALA A 168 1.30 -18.46 19.83
N PRO A 169 1.90 -17.96 18.74
CA PRO A 169 3.22 -17.33 18.80
C PRO A 169 3.16 -16.04 19.63
N ASP A 170 4.22 -15.68 20.35
CA ASP A 170 4.23 -14.47 21.18
C ASP A 170 4.13 -13.17 20.36
N ARG A 171 4.57 -13.21 19.09
CA ARG A 171 4.64 -12.07 18.17
C ARG A 171 4.11 -12.43 16.78
N VAL A 172 3.49 -11.45 16.13
CA VAL A 172 2.99 -11.54 14.75
C VAL A 172 3.26 -10.23 14.03
N ILE A 173 3.32 -10.32 12.70
CA ILE A 173 3.31 -9.15 11.84
C ILE A 173 1.86 -8.87 11.48
N THR A 174 1.25 -7.92 12.17
CA THR A 174 -0.08 -7.43 11.76
C THR A 174 0.06 -6.75 10.41
N VAL A 175 -0.86 -6.98 9.48
CA VAL A 175 -0.87 -6.34 8.16
C VAL A 175 -2.21 -5.70 7.84
N THR A 176 -2.14 -4.54 7.20
CA THR A 176 -3.31 -3.83 6.65
C THR A 176 -2.98 -3.21 5.30
N ARG A 177 -3.99 -2.68 4.61
CA ARG A 177 -3.80 -1.90 3.38
C ARG A 177 -4.03 -0.44 3.65
N ILE A 178 -3.12 0.38 3.13
CA ILE A 178 -3.23 1.84 3.15
C ILE A 178 -3.34 2.32 1.71
N GLU A 179 -4.39 3.08 1.42
CA GLU A 179 -4.59 3.69 0.12
C GLU A 179 -3.69 4.92 -0.04
N THR A 180 -3.05 5.06 -1.21
CA THR A 180 -2.22 6.23 -1.52
C THR A 180 -2.50 6.74 -2.94
N PRO A 181 -2.17 8.01 -3.27
CA PRO A 181 -2.25 8.51 -4.65
C PRO A 181 -1.45 7.67 -5.67
N LEU A 182 -0.45 6.93 -5.21
CA LEU A 182 0.42 6.08 -6.04
C LEU A 182 -0.04 4.61 -6.10
N GLY A 183 -1.23 4.33 -5.57
CA GLY A 183 -1.83 3.01 -5.47
C GLY A 183 -1.79 2.42 -4.06
N PRO A 184 -2.48 1.30 -3.83
CA PRO A 184 -2.55 0.67 -2.52
C PRO A 184 -1.19 0.13 -2.08
N MET A 185 -0.90 0.33 -0.79
CA MET A 185 0.28 -0.20 -0.12
C MET A 185 -0.12 -1.22 0.95
N LEU A 186 0.66 -2.28 1.08
CA LEU A 186 0.60 -3.21 2.19
C LEU A 186 1.48 -2.67 3.31
N ALA A 187 0.87 -2.33 4.44
CA ALA A 187 1.55 -1.96 5.67
C ALA A 187 1.64 -3.19 6.58
N GLY A 188 2.77 -3.37 7.25
CA GLY A 188 2.98 -4.41 8.25
C GLY A 188 3.70 -3.86 9.47
N ALA A 189 3.27 -4.28 10.65
CA ALA A 189 3.80 -3.82 11.92
C ALA A 189 3.86 -4.95 12.94
N THR A 190 4.86 -4.87 13.81
CA THR A 190 4.96 -5.65 15.05
C THR A 190 4.64 -4.72 16.23
N ASP A 191 4.83 -5.17 17.47
CA ASP A 191 4.76 -4.29 18.63
C ASP A 191 5.82 -3.18 18.61
N ASP A 192 6.97 -3.44 17.97
CA ASP A 192 8.16 -2.58 17.97
C ASP A 192 8.05 -1.44 16.93
N GLY A 193 7.27 -1.62 15.86
CA GLY A 193 7.07 -0.59 14.84
C GLY A 193 6.63 -1.11 13.49
N ILE A 194 6.58 -0.20 12.52
CA ILE A 194 6.36 -0.53 11.10
C ILE A 194 7.57 -1.30 10.58
N CYS A 195 7.34 -2.51 10.06
CA CYS A 195 8.37 -3.37 9.47
C CYS A 195 8.18 -3.58 7.96
N LEU A 196 7.03 -3.16 7.43
CA LEU A 196 6.67 -3.25 6.01
C LEU A 196 5.78 -2.06 5.60
N LEU A 197 6.10 -1.45 4.47
CA LEU A 197 5.26 -0.53 3.74
C LEU A 197 5.66 -0.61 2.26
N GLU A 198 4.90 -1.35 1.46
CA GLU A 198 5.23 -1.62 0.05
C GLU A 198 4.02 -1.56 -0.86
N PHE A 199 4.22 -1.16 -2.11
CA PHE A 199 3.14 -1.20 -3.11
C PHE A 199 2.75 -2.64 -3.40
N VAL A 200 1.44 -2.93 -3.40
CA VAL A 200 0.93 -4.30 -3.58
C VAL A 200 1.25 -4.88 -4.97
N ASP A 201 1.49 -4.01 -5.95
CA ASP A 201 1.85 -4.37 -7.33
C ASP A 201 3.37 -4.44 -7.56
N ARG A 202 4.17 -4.29 -6.49
CA ARG A 202 5.63 -4.44 -6.56
C ARG A 202 5.99 -5.82 -7.08
N ARG A 203 6.85 -5.85 -8.09
CA ARG A 203 7.43 -7.09 -8.60
C ARG A 203 8.16 -7.83 -7.46
N MET A 204 7.86 -9.14 -7.32
CA MET A 204 8.42 -10.00 -6.27
C MET A 204 8.05 -9.59 -4.82
N ILE A 205 6.90 -8.95 -4.62
CA ILE A 205 6.41 -8.65 -3.27
C ILE A 205 6.30 -9.91 -2.39
N GLU A 206 5.84 -11.04 -2.95
CA GLU A 206 5.77 -12.34 -2.27
C GLU A 206 7.14 -12.79 -1.72
N THR A 207 8.20 -12.61 -2.51
CA THR A 207 9.57 -12.91 -2.07
C THR A 207 10.00 -12.00 -0.91
N GLN A 208 9.61 -10.72 -0.94
CA GLN A 208 9.90 -9.80 0.18
C GLN A 208 9.16 -10.20 1.45
N LEU A 209 7.89 -10.60 1.34
CA LEU A 209 7.10 -11.09 2.47
C LEU A 209 7.72 -12.35 3.06
N VAL A 210 8.03 -13.36 2.24
CA VAL A 210 8.67 -14.61 2.72
C VAL A 210 10.02 -14.32 3.39
N ARG A 211 10.81 -13.40 2.87
CA ARG A 211 12.07 -12.99 3.50
C ARG A 211 11.85 -12.29 4.83
N LEU A 212 10.88 -11.39 4.91
CA LEU A 212 10.56 -10.68 6.14
C LEU A 212 10.03 -11.63 7.22
N GLN A 213 9.13 -12.55 6.86
CA GLN A 213 8.66 -13.61 7.75
C GLN A 213 9.81 -14.46 8.29
N LYS A 214 10.78 -14.85 7.44
CA LYS A 214 11.97 -15.59 7.90
C LYS A 214 12.89 -14.76 8.80
N LEU A 215 13.03 -13.46 8.54
CA LEU A 215 13.89 -12.56 9.31
C LEU A 215 13.33 -12.27 10.70
N LEU A 216 12.00 -12.15 10.81
CA LEU A 216 11.31 -11.89 12.07
C LEU A 216 10.95 -13.18 12.82
N GLY A 217 10.77 -14.30 12.10
CA GLY A 217 10.22 -15.53 12.67
C GLY A 217 8.73 -15.43 12.99
N GLU A 218 8.03 -14.45 12.43
CA GLU A 218 6.67 -14.06 12.78
C GLU A 218 5.72 -14.20 11.58
N ASN A 219 4.49 -14.65 11.83
CA ASN A 219 3.48 -14.82 10.78
C ASN A 219 2.73 -13.53 10.47
N PHE A 220 2.33 -13.38 9.20
CA PHE A 220 1.50 -12.26 8.77
C PHE A 220 0.03 -12.50 9.10
N VAL A 221 -0.59 -11.55 9.78
CA VAL A 221 -1.99 -11.64 10.21
C VAL A 221 -2.72 -10.36 9.84
N PRO A 222 -3.83 -10.41 9.08
CA PRO A 222 -4.65 -9.24 8.84
C PRO A 222 -5.21 -8.67 10.15
N GLY A 223 -5.14 -7.35 10.31
CA GLY A 223 -5.72 -6.68 11.48
C GLY A 223 -5.25 -5.25 11.65
N THR A 224 -5.50 -4.69 12.83
CA THR A 224 -5.14 -3.32 13.21
C THR A 224 -3.93 -3.32 14.14
N SER A 225 -3.11 -2.28 14.04
CA SER A 225 -1.97 -2.03 14.93
C SER A 225 -2.00 -0.57 15.37
N LYS A 226 -1.56 -0.29 16.60
CA LYS A 226 -1.40 1.08 17.14
C LYS A 226 -0.52 1.97 16.25
N HIS A 227 0.31 1.37 15.39
CA HIS A 227 1.21 2.08 14.48
C HIS A 227 0.53 2.50 13.17
N PHE A 228 -0.58 1.86 12.77
CA PHE A 228 -1.20 2.08 11.46
C PHE A 228 -1.94 3.41 11.36
N ASP A 229 -2.66 3.83 12.41
CA ASP A 229 -3.41 5.08 12.38
C ASP A 229 -2.46 6.28 12.23
N ARG A 230 -1.37 6.28 13.00
CA ARG A 230 -0.30 7.29 12.87
C ARG A 230 0.29 7.27 11.47
N LEU A 231 0.68 6.10 10.96
CA LEU A 231 1.28 5.98 9.64
C LEU A 231 0.34 6.47 8.53
N ALA A 232 -0.94 6.15 8.60
CA ALA A 232 -1.95 6.58 7.64
C ALA A 232 -2.10 8.11 7.62
N VAL A 233 -2.16 8.74 8.80
CA VAL A 233 -2.20 10.22 8.93
C VAL A 233 -0.92 10.85 8.40
N GLU A 234 0.25 10.31 8.75
CA GLU A 234 1.54 10.82 8.27
C GLU A 234 1.66 10.72 6.74
N LEU A 235 1.23 9.60 6.15
CA LEU A 235 1.20 9.42 4.70
C LEU A 235 0.24 10.42 4.03
N GLN A 236 -0.96 10.62 4.58
CA GLN A 236 -1.91 11.59 4.05
C GLN A 236 -1.30 13.00 4.03
N ARG A 237 -0.70 13.43 5.14
CA ARG A 237 -0.04 14.74 5.25
C ARG A 237 1.19 14.84 4.33
N TYR A 238 1.96 13.76 4.16
CA TYR A 238 3.10 13.72 3.24
C TYR A 238 2.64 13.95 1.79
N PHE A 239 1.60 13.25 1.35
CA PHE A 239 1.04 13.41 0.01
C PHE A 239 0.35 14.75 -0.21
N ALA A 240 -0.14 15.40 0.86
CA ALA A 240 -0.66 16.77 0.83
C ALA A 240 0.45 17.84 0.85
N GLY A 241 1.73 17.45 1.03
CA GLY A 241 2.85 18.38 1.13
C GLY A 241 3.03 19.04 2.51
N GLU A 242 2.27 18.61 3.51
CA GLU A 242 2.23 19.17 4.87
C GLU A 242 3.19 18.48 5.85
N LEU A 243 3.79 17.36 5.44
CA LEU A 243 4.71 16.58 6.26
C LEU A 243 6.00 16.26 5.50
N GLN A 244 7.12 16.70 6.09
CA GLN A 244 8.46 16.50 5.51
C GLN A 244 9.24 15.37 6.20
N ARG A 245 8.83 14.98 7.42
CA ARG A 245 9.47 13.95 8.24
C ARG A 245 8.43 13.05 8.90
N PHE A 246 8.61 11.75 8.74
CA PHE A 246 7.82 10.72 9.42
C PHE A 246 8.37 10.48 10.83
N GLU A 247 7.48 10.18 11.77
CA GLU A 247 7.82 9.87 13.15
C GLU A 247 7.27 8.51 13.60
N SER A 248 6.54 7.81 12.73
CA SER A 248 6.14 6.42 12.93
C SER A 248 7.35 5.54 13.34
N PRO A 249 7.26 4.78 14.44
CA PRO A 249 8.32 3.86 14.86
C PRO A 249 8.63 2.84 13.77
N LEU A 250 9.92 2.57 13.52
CA LEU A 250 10.38 1.67 12.46
C LEU A 250 11.12 0.47 13.05
N GLU A 251 10.76 -0.73 12.64
CA GLU A 251 11.51 -1.95 12.93
C GLU A 251 12.33 -2.38 11.70
N MET A 252 13.54 -1.84 11.60
CA MET A 252 14.45 -2.09 10.48
C MET A 252 15.24 -3.40 10.63
N ARG A 253 14.60 -4.55 10.37
CA ARG A 253 15.29 -5.86 10.39
C ARG A 253 16.02 -6.14 9.07
N GLY A 254 17.31 -6.44 9.17
CA GLY A 254 18.20 -6.75 8.06
C GLY A 254 19.62 -7.00 8.55
N THR A 255 20.58 -7.20 7.64
CA THR A 255 22.01 -7.27 8.01
C THR A 255 22.49 -5.95 8.60
N GLU A 256 23.62 -5.95 9.31
CA GLU A 256 24.19 -4.71 9.84
C GLU A 256 24.43 -3.66 8.74
N PHE A 257 24.93 -4.10 7.58
CA PHE A 257 25.13 -3.23 6.42
C PHE A 257 23.81 -2.66 5.89
N GLN A 258 22.76 -3.48 5.79
CA GLN A 258 21.44 -3.00 5.37
C GLN A 258 20.88 -1.95 6.34
N ARG A 259 20.94 -2.21 7.66
CA ARG A 259 20.46 -1.26 8.68
C ARG A 259 21.22 0.07 8.63
N LYS A 260 22.55 0.02 8.45
CA LYS A 260 23.37 1.23 8.25
C LYS A 260 22.95 1.98 6.97
N ALA A 261 22.79 1.28 5.86
CA ALA A 261 22.34 1.88 4.60
C ALA A 261 20.96 2.55 4.71
N TRP A 262 19.99 1.88 5.35
CA TRP A 262 18.65 2.43 5.57
C TRP A 262 18.65 3.61 6.55
N SER A 263 19.46 3.55 7.60
CA SER A 263 19.65 4.68 8.52
C SER A 263 20.25 5.89 7.79
N ALA A 264 21.20 5.67 6.88
CA ALA A 264 21.73 6.72 6.03
C ALA A 264 20.68 7.33 5.10
N LEU A 265 19.72 6.55 4.57
CA LEU A 265 18.60 7.08 3.78
C LEU A 265 17.76 8.08 4.59
N LEU A 266 17.49 7.78 5.86
CA LEU A 266 16.71 8.66 6.75
C LEU A 266 17.38 10.02 6.98
N THR A 267 18.70 10.13 6.74
CA THR A 267 19.43 11.41 6.85
C THR A 267 19.28 12.30 5.61
N ILE A 268 18.72 11.80 4.51
CA ILE A 268 18.53 12.57 3.28
C ILE A 268 17.32 13.49 3.47
N PRO A 269 17.48 14.83 3.47
CA PRO A 269 16.36 15.75 3.70
C PRO A 269 15.27 15.64 2.62
N TYR A 270 14.06 16.05 2.98
CA TYR A 270 12.95 16.20 2.04
C TYR A 270 13.34 17.10 0.87
N GLY A 271 13.02 16.67 -0.36
CA GLY A 271 13.31 17.40 -1.59
C GLY A 271 14.78 17.48 -1.97
N LYS A 272 15.67 16.76 -1.26
CA LYS A 272 17.08 16.61 -1.61
C LYS A 272 17.37 15.18 -2.07
N THR A 273 18.36 15.05 -2.94
CA THR A 273 18.82 13.75 -3.43
C THR A 273 20.27 13.50 -3.06
N ARG A 274 20.67 12.23 -3.06
CA ARG A 274 22.08 11.80 -3.04
C ARG A 274 22.32 10.76 -4.11
N SER A 275 23.56 10.63 -4.54
CA SER A 275 23.99 9.53 -5.39
C SER A 275 24.31 8.27 -4.57
N TYR A 276 24.29 7.11 -5.22
CA TYR A 276 24.71 5.85 -4.59
C TYR A 276 26.19 5.90 -4.13
N SER A 277 27.05 6.63 -4.84
CA SER A 277 28.45 6.84 -4.46
C SER A 277 28.59 7.70 -3.21
N GLU A 278 27.85 8.81 -3.12
CA GLU A 278 27.82 9.65 -1.91
C GLU A 278 27.31 8.89 -0.69
N GLN A 279 26.28 8.05 -0.87
CA GLN A 279 25.80 7.20 0.22
C GLN A 279 26.84 6.14 0.62
N ALA A 280 27.55 5.53 -0.33
CA ALA A 280 28.63 4.58 -0.04
C ALA A 280 29.78 5.23 0.75
N THR A 281 30.15 6.46 0.39
CA THR A 281 31.13 7.27 1.14
C THR A 281 30.64 7.57 2.56
N LEU A 282 29.38 7.95 2.75
CA LEU A 282 28.81 8.21 4.08
C LEU A 282 28.86 6.96 4.98
N LEU A 283 28.71 5.77 4.39
CA LEU A 283 28.78 4.50 5.11
C LEU A 283 30.21 4.05 5.42
N GLY A 284 31.23 4.84 5.07
CA GLY A 284 32.64 4.46 5.23
C GLY A 284 33.08 3.36 4.27
N ALA A 285 32.32 3.10 3.20
CA ALA A 285 32.59 2.05 2.23
C ALA A 285 32.51 2.56 0.78
N PRO A 286 33.39 3.48 0.33
CA PRO A 286 33.27 4.13 -0.99
C PRO A 286 33.23 3.17 -2.18
N SER A 287 33.88 2.01 -2.08
CA SER A 287 33.89 0.97 -3.14
C SER A 287 32.60 0.13 -3.18
N ALA A 288 31.73 0.25 -2.17
CA ALA A 288 30.55 -0.61 -1.99
C ALA A 288 29.27 -0.08 -2.67
N VAL A 289 29.39 0.75 -3.70
CA VAL A 289 28.24 1.38 -4.41
C VAL A 289 27.17 0.36 -4.83
N ARG A 290 27.57 -0.77 -5.41
CA ARG A 290 26.63 -1.84 -5.81
C ARG A 290 25.96 -2.51 -4.61
N ALA A 291 26.67 -2.66 -3.49
CA ALA A 291 26.10 -3.21 -2.27
C ALA A 291 25.08 -2.25 -1.65
N VAL A 292 25.38 -0.95 -1.65
CA VAL A 292 24.43 0.10 -1.25
C VAL A 292 23.19 0.07 -2.12
N ALA A 293 23.34 -0.01 -3.44
CA ALA A 293 22.20 -0.10 -4.36
C ALA A 293 21.31 -1.32 -4.07
N ARG A 294 21.92 -2.49 -3.79
CA ARG A 294 21.19 -3.70 -3.39
C ARG A 294 20.48 -3.51 -2.04
N ALA A 295 21.16 -2.93 -1.05
CA ALA A 295 20.57 -2.66 0.27
C ALA A 295 19.37 -1.70 0.17
N ASN A 296 19.48 -0.64 -0.63
CA ASN A 296 18.37 0.29 -0.90
C ASN A 296 17.21 -0.41 -1.64
N GLY A 297 17.52 -1.32 -2.57
CA GLY A 297 16.51 -2.14 -3.25
C GLY A 297 15.78 -3.11 -2.31
N ASP A 298 16.43 -3.53 -1.24
CA ASP A 298 15.86 -4.37 -0.17
C ASP A 298 15.17 -3.57 0.94
N ASN A 299 15.06 -2.23 0.80
CA ASN A 299 14.16 -1.46 1.65
C ASN A 299 12.73 -2.00 1.50
N ARG A 300 12.08 -2.23 2.65
CA ARG A 300 10.72 -2.76 2.79
C ARG A 300 9.74 -1.71 3.32
N ILE A 301 10.20 -0.50 3.63
CA ILE A 301 9.38 0.57 4.19
C ILE A 301 9.51 1.76 3.25
N ALA A 302 8.94 1.62 2.05
CA ALA A 302 8.98 2.63 1.00
C ALA A 302 8.37 3.95 1.46
N ILE A 303 8.78 5.06 0.84
CA ILE A 303 8.43 6.45 1.20
C ILE A 303 9.02 6.89 2.55
N VAL A 304 8.73 6.17 3.63
CA VAL A 304 9.17 6.50 5.00
C VAL A 304 10.68 6.35 5.15
N ILE A 305 11.25 5.22 4.69
CA ILE A 305 12.68 5.12 4.43
C ILE A 305 12.89 5.56 2.98
N PRO A 306 13.47 6.74 2.72
CA PRO A 306 13.32 7.44 1.45
C PRO A 306 14.33 6.96 0.39
N CYS A 307 14.26 5.69 0.01
CA CYS A 307 15.14 5.13 -1.04
C CYS A 307 14.88 5.74 -2.43
N HIS A 308 13.76 6.42 -2.64
CA HIS A 308 13.49 7.21 -3.86
C HIS A 308 14.39 8.44 -3.97
N ARG A 309 14.98 8.94 -2.88
CA ARG A 309 15.90 10.08 -2.87
C ARG A 309 17.33 9.74 -3.32
N VAL A 310 17.63 8.48 -3.61
CA VAL A 310 18.95 8.07 -4.11
C VAL A 310 18.94 7.89 -5.63
N VAL A 311 19.83 8.55 -6.35
CA VAL A 311 19.87 8.59 -7.82
C VAL A 311 21.25 8.20 -8.37
N GLY A 312 21.39 8.08 -9.69
CA GLY A 312 22.70 7.97 -10.35
C GLY A 312 23.53 9.24 -10.15
N SER A 313 24.86 9.14 -10.29
CA SER A 313 25.75 10.31 -10.21
C SER A 313 25.50 11.34 -11.32
N ASP A 314 24.91 10.89 -12.43
CA ASP A 314 24.45 11.70 -13.56
C ASP A 314 23.01 12.23 -13.37
N GLY A 315 22.39 11.99 -12.21
CA GLY A 315 21.00 12.33 -11.93
C GLY A 315 19.98 11.34 -12.49
N SER A 316 20.41 10.26 -13.16
CA SER A 316 19.51 9.28 -13.73
C SER A 316 18.70 8.53 -12.65
N LEU A 317 17.41 8.32 -12.93
CA LEU A 317 16.58 7.47 -12.08
C LEU A 317 16.85 6.01 -12.39
N THR A 318 17.53 5.36 -11.47
CA THR A 318 17.80 3.91 -11.53
C THR A 318 17.24 3.24 -10.30
N GLY A 319 16.71 2.02 -10.47
CA GLY A 319 16.29 1.13 -9.39
C GLY A 319 15.25 1.71 -8.42
N TYR A 320 14.02 1.22 -8.47
CA TYR A 320 13.04 1.48 -7.42
C TYR A 320 12.08 0.30 -7.31
N GLY A 321 11.90 -0.23 -6.10
CA GLY A 321 11.02 -1.37 -5.85
C GLY A 321 9.58 -1.14 -6.33
N GLY A 322 9.07 0.09 -6.16
CA GLY A 322 7.74 0.51 -6.63
C GLY A 322 7.68 0.96 -8.10
N GLY A 323 8.77 0.86 -8.87
CA GLY A 323 8.82 1.34 -10.26
C GLY A 323 9.28 2.79 -10.43
N LEU A 324 10.02 3.06 -11.51
CA LEU A 324 10.66 4.37 -11.72
C LEU A 324 9.68 5.55 -11.79
N TRP A 325 8.46 5.33 -12.28
CA TRP A 325 7.43 6.36 -12.32
C TRP A 325 7.04 6.86 -10.93
N ARG A 326 6.94 5.97 -9.92
CA ARG A 326 6.66 6.36 -8.53
C ARG A 326 7.82 7.15 -7.93
N LYS A 327 9.04 6.72 -8.23
CA LYS A 327 10.26 7.43 -7.79
C LYS A 327 10.30 8.85 -8.34
N GLN A 328 10.03 9.01 -9.64
CA GLN A 328 9.94 10.34 -10.27
C GLN A 328 8.85 11.19 -9.62
N TRP A 329 7.64 10.64 -9.48
CA TRP A 329 6.50 11.36 -8.88
C TRP A 329 6.79 11.84 -7.45
N LEU A 330 7.38 10.98 -6.60
CA LEU A 330 7.76 11.35 -5.24
C LEU A 330 8.80 12.48 -5.24
N LEU A 331 9.80 12.40 -6.11
CA LEU A 331 10.81 13.46 -6.24
C LEU A 331 10.20 14.79 -6.73
N ASP A 332 9.24 14.74 -7.65
CA ASP A 332 8.52 15.91 -8.15
C ASP A 332 7.66 16.55 -7.05
N LEU A 333 6.89 15.75 -6.31
CA LEU A 333 6.11 16.20 -5.16
C LEU A 333 7.01 16.95 -4.16
N GLU A 334 8.12 16.32 -3.77
CA GLU A 334 9.00 16.91 -2.75
C GLU A 334 9.67 18.20 -3.22
N ARG A 335 10.05 18.30 -4.50
CA ARG A 335 10.60 19.54 -5.07
C ARG A 335 9.56 20.65 -5.14
N HIS A 336 8.38 20.35 -5.69
CA HIS A 336 7.32 21.32 -5.88
C HIS A 336 6.89 21.97 -4.57
N ASN A 337 6.71 21.16 -3.52
CA ASN A 337 6.31 21.65 -2.20
C ASN A 337 7.37 22.56 -1.55
N LEU A 338 8.66 22.36 -1.82
CA LEU A 338 9.70 23.28 -1.34
C LEU A 338 9.66 24.63 -2.07
N GLU A 339 9.35 24.63 -3.37
CA GLU A 339 9.23 25.85 -4.17
C GLU A 339 8.01 26.68 -3.76
N GLU A 340 6.87 26.04 -3.52
CA GLU A 340 5.64 26.71 -3.07
C GLU A 340 5.77 27.28 -1.65
N ASN A 341 6.32 26.50 -0.71
CA ASN A 341 6.55 26.98 0.66
C ASN A 341 7.58 28.12 0.70
N GLY A 342 8.61 28.06 -0.16
CA GLY A 342 9.59 29.14 -0.29
C GLY A 342 8.96 30.43 -0.84
N ARG A 343 8.03 30.33 -1.80
CA ARG A 343 7.29 31.50 -2.31
C ARG A 343 6.33 32.09 -1.30
N ALA A 344 5.61 31.25 -0.55
CA ALA A 344 4.70 31.71 0.50
C ALA A 344 5.45 32.48 1.61
N ALA A 345 6.64 32.02 2.00
CA ALA A 345 7.47 32.66 3.02
C ALA A 345 8.13 34.00 2.60
N VAL A 346 8.17 34.30 1.30
CA VAL A 346 8.72 35.57 0.76
C VAL A 346 7.63 36.63 0.59
N VAL A 347 6.36 36.23 0.59
CA VAL A 347 5.19 37.11 0.40
C VAL A 347 4.51 37.45 1.74
N SER A 348 4.85 36.73 2.82
CA SER A 348 4.50 37.03 4.22
C SER A 348 5.59 37.85 4.89
#